data_AF-A0A7S7TPK8-F1
#
_entry.id   AF-A0A7S7TPK8-F1
#
_cell.length_a   1.000
_cell.length_b   1.000
_cell.length_c   1.000
_cell.angle_alpha   90.00
_cell.angle_beta   90.00
_cell.angle_gamma   90.00
#
_symmetry.space_group_name_H-M   'P 1'
#
loop_
_entity.id
_entity.type
_entity.pdbx_description
1 polymer ?
#
loop_
_entity_poly.entity_id
_entity_poly.type
_entity_poly.pdbx_seq_one_letter_code
_entity_poly.pdbx_strand_id
1 'polypeptide(L)' 'MQIKLPDTRRSPQQRLAEESIRLRNEASAMPSGVARDRLMRMARQAETAANIDAWVASRGLKTPT' A
#
# COMPACT_ATOMS: atom_id res chain seq x y z
N MET A 1 -2.95 -17.69 -12.32
CA MET A 1 -2.75 -16.50 -11.46
C MET A 1 -1.86 -16.90 -10.31
N GLN A 2 -0.66 -16.35 -10.21
CA GLN A 2 0.23 -16.62 -9.07
C GLN A 2 -0.19 -15.72 -7.91
N ILE A 3 -0.84 -16.28 -6.88
CA ILE A 3 -1.09 -15.56 -5.63
C ILE A 3 0.24 -15.57 -4.88
N LYS A 4 1.02 -14.49 -5.02
CA LYS A 4 2.25 -14.32 -4.24
C LYS A 4 1.85 -14.19 -2.77
N LEU A 5 2.12 -15.23 -1.99
CA LEU A 5 1.83 -15.19 -0.55
C LEU A 5 2.59 -14.03 0.09
N PRO A 6 1.91 -13.25 0.95
CA PRO A 6 2.54 -12.30 1.86
C PRO A 6 3.82 -12.81 2.53
N ASP A 7 4.90 -12.02 2.51
CA ASP A 7 5.99 -12.22 3.47
C ASP A 7 5.49 -11.82 4.86
N THR A 8 5.28 -12.79 5.75
CA THR A 8 4.67 -12.58 7.08
C THR A 8 5.63 -11.98 8.09
N ARG A 9 6.92 -11.83 7.76
CA ARG A 9 7.92 -11.21 8.64
C ARG A 9 7.80 -9.69 8.72
N ARG A 10 7.14 -9.08 7.75
CA ARG A 10 6.90 -7.64 7.68
C ARG A 10 5.46 -7.32 8.10
N SER A 11 5.29 -6.20 8.79
CA SER A 11 3.96 -5.75 9.19
C SER A 11 3.11 -5.39 7.96
N PRO A 12 1.76 -5.41 8.07
CA PRO A 12 0.91 -5.02 6.95
C PRO A 12 1.22 -3.58 6.48
N GLN A 13 1.43 -2.64 7.41
CA GLN A 13 1.88 -1.27 7.11
C GLN A 13 3.13 -1.26 6.21
N GLN A 14 4.18 -1.99 6.59
CA GLN A 14 5.45 -2.01 5.85
C GLN A 14 5.27 -2.57 4.44
N ARG A 15 4.50 -3.65 4.31
CA ARG A 15 4.27 -4.30 3.01
C ARG A 15 3.45 -3.41 2.08
N LEU A 16 2.46 -2.71 2.61
CA LEU A 16 1.64 -1.76 1.85
C LEU A 16 2.45 -0.52 1.44
N ALA A 17 3.35 -0.04 2.30
CA ALA A 17 4.28 1.05 1.96
C ALA A 17 5.24 0.65 0.83
N GLU A 18 5.86 -0.54 0.91
CA GLU A 18 6.72 -1.08 -0.14
C GLU A 18 5.97 -1.26 -1.48
N GLU A 19 4.72 -1.73 -1.41
CA GLU A 19 3.85 -1.88 -2.57
C GLU A 19 3.57 -0.54 -3.25
N SER A 20 3.26 0.51 -2.47
CA SER A 20 3.05 1.87 -2.99
C SER A 20 4.29 2.39 -3.73
N ILE A 21 5.49 2.19 -3.15
CA ILE A 21 6.75 2.58 -3.78
C ILE A 21 6.96 1.82 -5.09
N ARG A 22 6.75 0.50 -5.10
CA ARG A 22 6.91 -0.32 -6.32
C ARG A 22 5.98 0.15 -7.43
N LEU A 23 4.71 0.38 -7.11
CA LEU A 23 3.70 0.82 -8.08
C LEU A 23 4.01 2.23 -8.63
N ARG A 24 4.55 3.15 -7.81
CA ARG A 24 5.01 4.47 -8.27
C ARG A 24 6.22 4.35 -9.20
N ASN A 25 7.16 3.47 -8.89
CA ASN A 25 8.32 3.23 -9.74
C ASN A 25 7.90 2.64 -11.10
N GLU A 26 6.99 1.67 -11.10
CA GLU A 26 6.42 1.10 -12.32
C GLU A 26 5.66 2.15 -13.14
N ALA A 27 4.83 2.97 -12.49
CA ALA A 27 4.13 4.09 -13.14
C ALA A 27 5.08 5.15 -13.71
N SER A 28 6.25 5.33 -13.12
CA SER A 28 7.25 6.30 -13.58
C SER A 28 7.99 5.83 -14.83
N ALA A 29 8.10 4.50 -15.01
CA ALA A 29 8.66 3.89 -16.21
C ALA A 29 7.67 3.82 -17.39
N MET A 30 6.38 4.07 -17.16
CA MET A 30 5.35 4.02 -18.20
C MET A 30 5.11 5.38 -18.87
N PRO A 31 4.80 5.39 -20.18
CA PRO A 31 4.24 6.57 -20.84
C PRO A 31 2.95 7.06 -20.17
N SER A 32 2.57 8.31 -20.43
CA SER A 32 1.27 8.83 -20.03
C SER A 32 0.14 7.99 -20.64
N GLY A 33 -0.88 7.69 -19.83
CA GLY A 33 -2.04 6.94 -20.26
C GLY A 33 -2.69 6.10 -19.16
N VAL A 34 -3.76 5.39 -19.54
CA VAL A 34 -4.63 4.67 -18.61
C VAL A 34 -3.89 3.64 -17.75
N ALA A 35 -2.86 2.97 -18.31
CA ALA A 35 -2.06 1.99 -17.59
C ALA A 35 -1.27 2.65 -16.45
N ARG A 36 -0.57 3.76 -16.73
CA ARG A 36 0.11 4.57 -15.72
C ARG A 36 -0.84 5.08 -14.66
N ASP A 37 -2.01 5.58 -15.06
CA ASP A 37 -3.02 6.11 -14.12
C ASP A 37 -3.58 5.02 -13.21
N ARG A 38 -3.72 3.80 -13.72
CA ARG A 38 -4.12 2.64 -12.91
C ARG A 38 -3.07 2.30 -11.85
N LEU A 39 -1.79 2.26 -12.23
CA LEU A 39 -0.70 2.02 -11.29
C LEU A 39 -0.63 3.12 -10.22
N MET A 40 -0.76 4.39 -10.63
CA MET A 40 -0.79 5.51 -9.69
C MET A 40 -1.97 5.45 -8.72
N ARG A 41 -3.16 5.02 -9.19
CA ARG A 41 -4.32 4.80 -8.31
C ARG A 41 -4.07 3.69 -7.30
N MET A 42 -3.52 2.56 -7.74
CA MET A 42 -3.17 1.45 -6.85
C MET A 42 -2.12 1.85 -5.82
N ALA A 43 -1.10 2.63 -6.22
CA ALA A 43 -0.09 3.13 -5.30
C ALA A 43 -0.69 3.99 -4.18
N ARG A 44 -1.59 4.92 -4.54
CA ARG A 44 -2.31 5.74 -3.57
C ARG A 44 -3.16 4.89 -2.62
N GLN A 45 -3.84 3.88 -3.13
CA GLN A 45 -4.62 2.96 -2.28
C GLN A 45 -3.73 2.21 -1.28
N ALA A 46 -2.58 1.71 -1.73
CA ALA A 46 -1.62 1.02 -0.85
C ALA A 46 -1.07 1.97 0.23
N GLU A 47 -0.75 3.21 -0.14
CA GLU A 47 -0.33 4.26 0.81
C GLU A 47 -1.42 4.59 1.83
N THR A 48 -2.66 4.81 1.38
CA THR A 48 -3.80 5.05 2.28
C THR A 48 -4.03 3.88 3.23
N ALA A 49 -3.95 2.64 2.73
CA ALA A 49 -4.10 1.45 3.55
C ALA A 49 -3.00 1.34 4.60
N ALA A 50 -1.74 1.63 4.24
CA ALA A 50 -0.63 1.66 5.19
C ALA A 50 -0.85 2.71 6.30
N ASN A 51 -1.36 3.89 5.94
CA ASN A 51 -1.66 4.96 6.89
C ASN A 51 -2.81 4.59 7.84
N ILE A 52 -3.87 3.96 7.33
CA ILE A 52 -4.98 3.46 8.15
C ILE A 52 -4.46 2.40 9.13
N ASP A 53 -3.66 1.45 8.66
CA ASP A 53 -3.12 0.38 9.48
C ASP A 53 -2.13 0.91 10.53
N ALA A 54 -1.38 1.97 10.21
CA ALA A 54 -0.56 2.70 11.20
C ALA A 54 -1.43 3.41 12.25
N TRP A 55 -2.54 4.03 11.85
CA TRP A 55 -3.48 4.68 12.76
C TRP A 55 -4.16 3.68 13.70
N VAL A 56 -4.66 2.56 13.17
CA VAL A 56 -5.29 1.48 13.96
C VAL A 56 -4.31 0.84 14.93
N ALA A 57 -3.04 0.67 14.54
CA ALA A 57 -2.01 0.13 15.42
C ALA A 57 -1.55 1.11 16.52
N SER A 58 -1.92 2.39 16.43
CA SER A 58 -1.53 3.38 17.43
C SER A 58 -2.29 3.15 18.75
N ARG A 59 -1.54 3.07 19.86
CA ARG A 59 -2.05 2.74 21.22
C ARG A 59 -2.99 3.80 21.85
N GLY A 60 -3.47 4.78 21.07
CA GLY A 60 -4.32 5.87 21.55
C GLY A 60 -5.84 5.63 21.43
N LEU A 61 -6.26 4.58 20.71
CA LEU A 61 -7.67 4.25 20.55
C LEU A 61 -8.16 3.51 21.82
N LYS A 62 -8.73 4.26 22.77
CA LYS A 62 -9.48 3.65 23.89
C LYS A 62 -10.66 2.88 23.31
N THR A 63 -10.83 1.63 23.71
CA THR A 63 -12.08 0.90 23.51
C THR A 63 -13.22 1.67 24.17
N PRO A 64 -14.39 1.82 23.52
CA PRO A 64 -15.54 2.44 24.17
C PRO A 64 -15.93 1.61 25.41
N THR A 65 -16.00 2.27 26.57
CA THR A 65 -16.52 1.73 27.84
C THR A 65 -18.04 1.83 27.90
#